data_AF-A0A0D6KII6-F1
#
_entry.id   AF-A0A0D6KII6-F1
#
_cell.length_a   1.000
_cell.length_b   1.000
_cell.length_c   1.000
_cell.angle_alpha   90.00
_cell.angle_beta   90.00
_cell.angle_gamma   90.00
#
_symmetry.space_group_name_H-M   'P 1'
#
loop_
_entity.id
_entity.type
_entity.pdbx_description
1 polymer ?
#
loop_
_entity_poly.entity_id
_entity_poly.type
_entity_poly.pdbx_seq_one_letter_code
_entity_poly.pdbx_strand_id
1 'polypeptide(L)'
;MLLDWLVNGLPEFSKPKDENSNKIIGDFQKLLPRIMGISEVIDSINYDETIKYFKLERPSDKRVQKGVIIRQNHYQGTLLIAQLFLDKNDRIVLRSDGTPYGKKLVLERLDAKLDKSFGTYDLIFVELESNKSQIYELSQSIFSHFSQQLQEIVTVPDILPVMTYESAIRYFVTERPEDTTIEKGAILRQPHSRGQLIIQVFLNNDNKLVYRHDRKPYGRQIISKELDDELLEAFDGKNIIIVE
;
A
#
# COMPACT_ATOMS: atom_id res chain seq x y z
N MET A 1 -10.66 -30.46 1.18
CA MET A 1 -11.75 -29.66 1.76
C MET A 1 -11.14 -28.40 2.39
N LEU A 2 -10.62 -27.49 1.57
CA LEU A 2 -9.93 -26.25 2.01
C LEU A 2 -10.06 -25.18 0.90
N LEU A 3 -11.29 -24.91 0.45
CA LEU A 3 -11.56 -23.95 -0.64
C LEU A 3 -12.68 -22.94 -0.34
N ASP A 4 -13.11 -22.80 0.91
CA ASP A 4 -14.24 -21.91 1.28
C ASP A 4 -13.82 -20.51 1.76
N TRP A 5 -12.53 -20.17 1.77
CA TRP A 5 -12.06 -18.88 2.29
C TRP A 5 -11.73 -17.83 1.22
N LEU A 6 -11.86 -18.17 -0.07
CA LEU A 6 -11.42 -17.33 -1.21
C LEU A 6 -12.53 -16.45 -1.82
N VAL A 7 -13.72 -16.39 -1.21
CA VAL A 7 -14.88 -15.63 -1.78
C VAL A 7 -15.43 -14.56 -0.83
N ASN A 8 -14.99 -14.45 0.42
CA ASN A 8 -15.54 -13.46 1.36
C ASN A 8 -14.45 -12.55 1.93
N GLY A 9 -14.37 -11.34 1.37
CA GLY A 9 -13.55 -10.25 1.88
C GLY A 9 -13.52 -9.06 0.93
N LEU A 10 -14.68 -8.62 0.43
CA LEU A 10 -14.75 -7.22 -0.03
C LEU A 10 -14.37 -6.36 1.18
N PRO A 11 -13.59 -5.27 1.05
CA PRO A 11 -13.33 -4.38 2.18
C PRO A 11 -14.68 -3.97 2.77
N GLU A 12 -14.98 -4.48 3.96
CA GLU A 12 -16.24 -4.23 4.62
C GLU A 12 -16.21 -2.77 5.06
N PHE A 13 -17.13 -1.97 4.52
CA PHE A 13 -17.37 -0.68 5.12
C PHE A 13 -17.93 -0.90 6.51
N SER A 14 -17.18 -0.51 7.52
CA SER A 14 -17.67 -0.55 8.89
C SER A 14 -18.37 0.75 9.24
N LYS A 15 -19.48 0.63 9.98
CA LYS A 15 -20.25 1.78 10.44
C LYS A 15 -19.65 2.28 11.76
N PRO A 16 -19.46 3.60 11.90
CA PRO A 16 -18.98 4.18 13.15
C PRO A 16 -19.99 4.03 14.30
N LYS A 17 -19.50 4.14 15.54
CA LYS A 17 -20.35 4.42 16.71
C LYS A 17 -20.74 5.91 16.69
N ASP A 18 -21.98 6.23 17.02
CA ASP A 18 -22.58 7.56 16.84
C ASP A 18 -21.77 8.72 17.46
N GLU A 19 -21.17 8.55 18.64
CA GLU A 19 -20.32 9.57 19.27
C GLU A 19 -19.04 9.87 18.49
N ASN A 20 -18.41 8.84 17.91
CA ASN A 20 -17.21 9.02 17.08
C ASN A 20 -17.57 9.72 15.76
N SER A 21 -18.76 9.46 15.22
CA SER A 21 -19.21 10.08 13.97
C SER A 21 -19.29 11.59 14.07
N ASN A 22 -19.95 12.09 15.11
CA ASN A 22 -20.15 13.52 15.31
C ASN A 22 -18.82 14.27 15.48
N LYS A 23 -17.86 13.63 16.14
CA LYS A 23 -16.52 14.18 16.30
C LYS A 23 -15.78 14.27 14.97
N ILE A 24 -15.77 13.20 14.18
CA ILE A 24 -15.11 13.17 12.86
C ILE A 24 -15.74 14.23 11.94
N ILE A 25 -17.06 14.32 11.90
CA ILE A 25 -17.78 15.33 11.11
C ILE A 25 -17.42 16.74 11.58
N GLY A 26 -17.39 16.98 12.89
CA GLY A 26 -17.02 18.28 13.46
C GLY A 26 -15.59 18.70 13.13
N ASP A 27 -14.64 17.77 13.18
CA ASP A 27 -13.24 18.02 12.78
C ASP A 27 -13.13 18.24 11.26
N PHE A 28 -13.88 17.47 10.47
CA PHE A 28 -13.98 17.64 9.03
C PHE A 28 -14.48 19.04 8.65
N GLN A 29 -15.54 19.56 9.30
CA GLN A 29 -16.06 20.90 9.02
C GLN A 29 -15.00 21.99 9.20
N LYS A 30 -14.20 21.90 10.27
CA LYS A 30 -13.11 22.86 10.53
C LYS A 30 -12.01 22.79 9.48
N LEU A 31 -11.81 21.63 8.89
CA LEU A 31 -10.75 21.35 7.92
C LEU A 31 -11.19 21.50 6.46
N LEU A 32 -12.49 21.58 6.19
CA LEU A 32 -13.08 21.63 4.86
C LEU A 32 -12.43 22.65 3.89
N PRO A 33 -12.07 23.88 4.33
CA PRO A 33 -11.39 24.85 3.46
C PRO A 33 -9.98 24.41 3.03
N ARG A 34 -9.36 23.48 3.76
CA ARG A 34 -7.97 23.03 3.58
C ARG A 34 -7.84 21.68 2.90
N ILE A 35 -8.97 21.00 2.65
CA ILE A 35 -8.98 19.71 1.95
C ILE A 35 -8.84 19.97 0.45
N MET A 36 -7.82 19.37 -0.15
CA MET A 36 -7.63 19.41 -1.60
C MET A 36 -8.85 18.82 -2.30
N GLY A 37 -9.32 19.47 -3.35
CA GLY A 37 -10.50 19.00 -4.07
C GLY A 37 -10.60 19.57 -5.46
N ILE A 38 -11.33 18.85 -6.29
CA ILE A 38 -11.74 19.29 -7.61
C ILE A 38 -13.01 20.13 -7.41
N SER A 39 -13.02 21.35 -7.96
CA SER A 39 -14.18 22.26 -7.87
C SER A 39 -15.27 21.93 -8.90
N GLU A 40 -14.95 21.12 -9.90
CA GLU A 40 -15.88 20.67 -10.93
C GLU A 40 -16.84 19.60 -10.37
N VAL A 41 -18.10 19.68 -10.78
CA VAL A 41 -19.14 18.69 -10.46
C VAL A 41 -18.96 17.49 -11.40
N ILE A 42 -18.82 16.31 -10.83
CA ILE A 42 -18.67 15.04 -11.57
C ILE A 42 -20.00 14.26 -11.47
N ASP A 43 -20.44 13.56 -12.51
CA ASP A 43 -21.72 12.82 -12.48
C ASP A 43 -21.78 11.82 -11.31
N SER A 44 -20.82 10.89 -11.26
CA SER A 44 -20.74 9.90 -10.18
C SER A 44 -19.31 9.35 -10.03
N ILE A 45 -19.05 8.73 -8.89
CA ILE A 45 -17.93 7.80 -8.70
C ILE A 45 -18.50 6.45 -8.30
N ASN A 46 -17.88 5.37 -8.73
CA ASN A 46 -18.30 4.04 -8.31
C ASN A 46 -17.54 3.56 -7.06
N TYR A 47 -18.07 2.50 -6.45
CA TYR A 47 -17.47 1.86 -5.28
C TYR A 47 -16.01 1.45 -5.53
N ASP A 48 -15.72 0.83 -6.68
CA ASP A 48 -14.40 0.26 -6.96
C ASP A 48 -13.35 1.36 -7.15
N GLU A 49 -13.69 2.48 -7.80
CA GLU A 49 -12.86 3.68 -7.90
C GLU A 49 -12.57 4.29 -6.53
N THR A 50 -13.58 4.30 -5.66
CA THR A 50 -13.43 4.78 -4.28
C THR A 50 -12.47 3.92 -3.48
N ILE A 51 -12.59 2.60 -3.58
CA ILE A 51 -11.64 1.67 -2.94
C ILE A 51 -10.25 1.78 -3.57
N LYS A 52 -10.16 1.92 -4.90
CA LYS A 52 -8.89 2.09 -5.63
C LYS A 52 -8.14 3.32 -5.16
N TYR A 53 -8.82 4.43 -4.91
CA TYR A 53 -8.22 5.62 -4.29
C TYR A 53 -7.54 5.29 -2.96
N PHE A 54 -8.25 4.64 -2.03
CA PHE A 54 -7.69 4.30 -0.72
C PHE A 54 -6.54 3.30 -0.77
N LYS A 55 -6.48 2.47 -1.82
CA LYS A 55 -5.39 1.50 -2.03
C LYS A 55 -4.15 2.15 -2.67
N LEU A 56 -4.35 2.93 -3.73
CA LEU A 56 -3.25 3.48 -4.54
C LEU A 56 -2.72 4.81 -4.01
N GLU A 57 -3.58 5.66 -3.46
CA GLU A 57 -3.21 6.99 -2.96
C GLU A 57 -3.08 7.03 -1.43
N ARG A 58 -2.90 5.85 -0.79
CA ARG A 58 -2.65 5.76 0.65
C ARG A 58 -1.35 6.49 1.01
N PRO A 59 -1.38 7.48 1.92
CA PRO A 59 -0.16 8.13 2.38
C PRO A 59 0.78 7.13 3.08
N SER A 60 2.09 7.29 2.89
CA SER A 60 3.12 6.52 3.62
C SER A 60 3.23 6.89 5.11
N ASP A 61 2.49 7.91 5.56
CA ASP A 61 2.41 8.34 6.95
C ASP A 61 1.96 7.19 7.88
N LYS A 62 2.85 6.84 8.82
CA LYS A 62 2.65 5.72 9.76
C LYS A 62 1.43 5.90 10.66
N ARG A 63 0.93 7.13 10.83
CA ARG A 63 -0.28 7.42 11.59
C ARG A 63 -1.53 6.92 10.86
N VAL A 64 -1.51 6.76 9.53
CA VAL A 64 -2.67 6.33 8.74
C VAL A 64 -3.00 4.87 9.00
N GLN A 65 -4.17 4.63 9.60
CA GLN A 65 -4.66 3.29 9.95
C GLN A 65 -5.92 2.90 9.18
N LYS A 66 -6.85 3.84 8.93
CA LYS A 66 -8.10 3.57 8.23
C LYS A 66 -8.47 4.71 7.26
N GLY A 67 -9.31 4.41 6.29
CA GLY A 67 -9.95 5.41 5.44
C GLY A 67 -11.31 5.78 6.01
N VAL A 68 -11.80 6.96 5.65
CA VAL A 68 -13.18 7.37 5.92
C VAL A 68 -13.73 8.07 4.69
N ILE A 69 -14.98 7.78 4.39
CA ILE A 69 -15.75 8.49 3.36
C ILE A 69 -16.85 9.24 4.10
N ILE A 70 -16.90 10.56 3.91
CA ILE A 70 -17.92 11.44 4.49
C ILE A 70 -18.78 11.98 3.37
N ARG A 71 -20.10 11.85 3.49
CA ARG A 71 -21.12 12.38 2.60
C ARG A 71 -21.78 13.59 3.24
N GLN A 72 -21.90 14.67 2.47
CA GLN A 72 -22.71 15.82 2.83
C GLN A 72 -23.50 16.34 1.65
N ASN A 73 -24.66 16.93 1.92
CA ASN A 73 -25.37 17.70 0.92
C ASN A 73 -24.57 18.96 0.59
N HIS A 74 -24.40 19.23 -0.69
CA HIS A 74 -23.78 20.44 -1.21
C HIS A 74 -24.85 21.37 -1.79
N TYR A 75 -24.50 22.64 -1.96
CA TYR A 75 -25.35 23.62 -2.59
C TYR A 75 -25.74 23.14 -4.01
N GLN A 76 -27.00 23.36 -4.39
CA GLN A 76 -27.61 22.96 -5.69
C GLN A 76 -28.00 21.47 -5.83
N GLY A 77 -28.10 20.71 -4.73
CA GLY A 77 -28.60 19.32 -4.78
C GLY A 77 -27.56 18.29 -5.18
N THR A 78 -26.29 18.68 -5.21
CA THR A 78 -25.13 17.81 -5.38
C THR A 78 -24.66 17.24 -4.04
N LEU A 79 -23.81 16.20 -4.08
CA LEU A 79 -23.22 15.53 -2.91
C LEU A 79 -21.74 15.85 -2.82
N LEU A 80 -21.31 16.37 -1.67
CA LEU A 80 -19.89 16.45 -1.35
C LEU A 80 -19.45 15.13 -0.72
N ILE A 81 -18.46 14.50 -1.34
CA ILE A 81 -17.80 13.30 -0.82
C ILE A 81 -16.37 13.66 -0.45
N ALA A 82 -16.03 13.50 0.83
CA ALA A 82 -14.66 13.57 1.30
C ALA A 82 -14.11 12.17 1.54
N GLN A 83 -12.99 11.84 0.90
CA GLN A 83 -12.24 10.59 1.09
C GLN A 83 -10.97 10.95 1.88
N LEU A 84 -10.94 10.62 3.18
CA LEU A 84 -9.90 11.05 4.11
C LEU A 84 -9.24 9.87 4.81
N PHE A 85 -8.06 10.11 5.39
CA PHE A 85 -7.32 9.11 6.17
C PHE A 85 -7.34 9.45 7.66
N LEU A 86 -7.58 8.42 8.49
CA LEU A 86 -7.67 8.54 9.95
C LEU A 86 -6.55 7.77 10.66
N ASP A 87 -6.22 8.24 11.86
CA ASP A 87 -5.32 7.54 12.78
C ASP A 87 -6.01 6.46 13.61
N LYS A 88 -5.25 5.82 14.50
CA LYS A 88 -5.76 4.78 15.42
C LYS A 88 -6.85 5.27 16.37
N ASN A 89 -6.99 6.59 16.56
CA ASN A 89 -7.93 7.24 17.46
C ASN A 89 -9.06 7.95 16.70
N ASP A 90 -9.30 7.59 15.43
CA ASP A 90 -10.31 8.19 14.57
C ASP A 90 -10.10 9.70 14.30
N ARG A 91 -8.85 10.17 14.35
CA ARG A 91 -8.52 11.57 14.02
C ARG A 91 -8.05 11.71 12.59
N ILE A 92 -8.50 12.75 11.90
CA ILE A 92 -8.05 13.09 10.55
C ILE A 92 -6.54 13.35 10.56
N VAL A 93 -5.80 12.61 9.73
CA VAL A 93 -4.34 12.76 9.64
C VAL A 93 -4.00 13.96 8.78
N LEU A 94 -3.15 14.84 9.32
CA LEU A 94 -2.70 16.06 8.65
C LEU A 94 -1.25 15.94 8.17
N ARG A 95 -0.96 16.57 7.02
CA ARG A 95 0.39 16.86 6.53
C ARG A 95 1.10 17.86 7.45
N SER A 96 2.40 18.04 7.22
CA SER A 96 3.23 19.01 7.96
C SER A 96 2.73 20.46 7.80
N ASP A 97 2.13 20.80 6.65
CA ASP A 97 1.49 22.09 6.39
C ASP A 97 0.08 22.22 7.02
N GLY A 98 -0.37 21.18 7.72
CA GLY A 98 -1.68 21.07 8.36
C GLY A 98 -2.86 20.81 7.41
N THR A 99 -2.62 20.54 6.12
CA THR A 99 -3.67 20.08 5.20
C THR A 99 -4.01 18.61 5.48
N PRO A 100 -5.29 18.20 5.42
CA PRO A 100 -5.65 16.80 5.60
C PRO A 100 -5.16 15.90 4.46
N TYR A 101 -4.68 14.70 4.79
CA TYR A 101 -4.54 13.65 3.78
C TYR A 101 -5.92 13.20 3.32
N GLY A 102 -6.15 13.31 2.02
CA GLY A 102 -7.44 13.02 1.42
C GLY A 102 -7.77 13.94 0.25
N LYS A 103 -8.96 13.74 -0.30
CA LYS A 103 -9.56 14.63 -1.29
C LYS A 103 -11.04 14.84 -1.02
N LYS A 104 -11.59 15.94 -1.55
CA LYS A 104 -13.04 16.15 -1.69
C LYS A 104 -13.46 16.19 -3.15
N LEU A 105 -14.66 15.68 -3.41
CA LEU A 105 -15.31 15.62 -4.72
C LEU A 105 -16.73 16.17 -4.57
N VAL A 106 -17.23 16.85 -5.59
CA VAL A 106 -18.64 17.25 -5.70
C VAL A 106 -19.28 16.40 -6.79
N LEU A 107 -20.34 15.67 -6.44
CA LEU A 107 -20.97 14.67 -7.28
C LEU A 107 -22.43 15.03 -7.53
N GLU A 108 -22.99 14.68 -8.69
CA GLU A 108 -24.44 14.77 -8.90
C GLU A 108 -25.17 13.66 -8.14
N ARG A 109 -24.60 12.45 -8.13
CA ARG A 109 -25.20 11.27 -7.49
C ARG A 109 -24.17 10.28 -6.99
N LEU A 110 -24.58 9.44 -6.06
CA LEU A 110 -23.81 8.27 -5.62
C LEU A 110 -24.15 7.06 -6.46
N ASP A 111 -23.13 6.23 -6.71
CA ASP A 111 -23.33 4.86 -7.15
C ASP A 111 -24.19 4.08 -6.13
N ALA A 112 -25.02 3.16 -6.62
CA ALA A 112 -25.98 2.42 -5.81
C ALA A 112 -25.31 1.58 -4.71
N LYS A 113 -24.12 1.05 -4.95
CA LYS A 113 -23.38 0.26 -3.95
C LYS A 113 -22.81 1.17 -2.86
N LEU A 114 -22.30 2.35 -3.21
CA LEU A 114 -21.88 3.36 -2.23
C LEU A 114 -23.06 3.88 -1.42
N ASP A 115 -24.17 4.23 -2.07
CA ASP A 115 -25.37 4.74 -1.38
C ASP A 115 -25.93 3.72 -0.38
N LYS A 116 -26.03 2.45 -0.81
CA LYS A 116 -26.42 1.33 0.07
C LYS A 116 -25.46 1.16 1.25
N SER A 117 -24.17 1.43 1.05
CA SER A 117 -23.15 1.32 2.11
C SER A 117 -23.31 2.39 3.18
N PHE A 118 -23.61 3.63 2.76
CA PHE A 118 -23.96 4.72 3.68
C PHE A 118 -25.26 4.41 4.41
N GLY A 119 -26.31 3.98 3.70
CA GLY A 119 -27.65 3.90 4.25
C GLY A 119 -28.04 5.24 4.89
N THR A 120 -28.36 5.21 6.19
CA THR A 120 -28.74 6.41 6.97
C THR A 120 -27.56 7.18 7.54
N TYR A 121 -26.32 6.72 7.37
CA TYR A 121 -25.13 7.35 7.92
C TYR A 121 -24.54 8.38 6.95
N ASP A 122 -23.95 9.43 7.50
CA ASP A 122 -23.23 10.44 6.71
C ASP A 122 -21.73 10.12 6.59
N LEU A 123 -21.27 9.04 7.22
CA LEU A 123 -19.92 8.55 7.03
C LEU A 123 -19.82 7.03 7.15
N ILE A 124 -18.84 6.47 6.44
CA ILE A 124 -18.48 5.05 6.49
C ILE A 124 -16.96 4.91 6.57
N PHE A 125 -16.49 3.92 7.31
CA PHE A 125 -15.06 3.61 7.37
C PHE A 125 -14.66 2.67 6.25
N VAL A 126 -13.47 2.88 5.71
CA VAL A 126 -12.82 1.97 4.77
C VAL A 126 -11.71 1.26 5.53
N GLU A 127 -11.86 -0.05 5.70
CA GLU A 127 -10.75 -0.86 6.17
C GLU A 127 -9.65 -0.83 5.12
N LEU A 128 -8.53 -0.20 5.49
CA LEU A 128 -7.33 -0.25 4.69
C LEU A 128 -6.68 -1.58 5.01
N GLU A 129 -7.05 -2.64 4.29
CA GLU A 129 -6.29 -3.89 4.31
C GLU A 129 -4.82 -3.50 4.25
N SER A 130 -4.09 -3.90 5.28
CA SER A 130 -2.68 -3.60 5.31
C SER A 130 -2.06 -4.42 4.20
N ASN A 131 -1.80 -3.84 3.02
CA ASN A 131 -0.75 -4.39 2.15
C ASN A 131 0.56 -4.52 2.93
N LYS A 132 0.70 -3.78 4.05
CA LYS A 132 1.74 -4.02 5.04
C LYS A 132 1.70 -5.42 5.66
N SER A 133 0.57 -6.10 5.91
CA SER A 133 0.61 -7.47 6.48
C SER A 133 1.18 -8.44 5.46
N GLN A 134 0.69 -8.47 4.23
CA GLN A 134 1.22 -9.37 3.19
C GLN A 134 2.67 -9.03 2.81
N ILE A 135 3.02 -7.75 2.67
CA ILE A 135 4.40 -7.35 2.35
C ILE A 135 5.32 -7.54 3.56
N TYR A 136 4.82 -7.36 4.79
CA TYR A 136 5.58 -7.63 6.00
C TYR A 136 5.76 -9.13 6.19
N GLU A 137 4.72 -9.94 6.05
CA GLU A 137 4.76 -11.40 6.06
C GLU A 137 5.65 -11.93 4.95
N LEU A 138 5.61 -11.35 3.75
CA LEU A 138 6.53 -11.66 2.66
C LEU A 138 7.96 -11.30 3.04
N SER A 139 8.21 -10.09 3.53
CA SER A 139 9.56 -9.69 3.95
C SER A 139 10.07 -10.56 5.10
N GLN A 140 9.23 -10.89 6.08
CA GLN A 140 9.57 -11.77 7.21
C GLN A 140 9.73 -13.23 6.76
N SER A 141 8.95 -13.71 5.80
CA SER A 141 9.10 -15.03 5.21
C SER A 141 10.40 -15.10 4.42
N ILE A 142 10.68 -14.12 3.55
CA ILE A 142 11.95 -14.02 2.83
C ILE A 142 13.09 -13.94 3.84
N PHE A 143 13.06 -13.04 4.82
CA PHE A 143 14.12 -12.93 5.81
C PHE A 143 14.26 -14.16 6.71
N SER A 144 13.18 -14.85 7.09
CA SER A 144 13.27 -16.08 7.88
C SER A 144 13.82 -17.25 7.06
N HIS A 145 13.40 -17.42 5.80
CA HIS A 145 13.98 -18.39 4.88
C HIS A 145 15.43 -18.09 4.57
N PHE A 146 15.77 -16.84 4.28
CA PHE A 146 17.15 -16.44 4.01
C PHE A 146 18.02 -16.52 5.27
N SER A 147 17.55 -16.12 6.45
CA SER A 147 18.34 -16.25 7.70
C SER A 147 18.57 -17.70 8.12
N GLN A 148 17.61 -18.61 7.89
CA GLN A 148 17.78 -20.04 8.13
C GLN A 148 18.68 -20.71 7.09
N GLN A 149 18.67 -20.25 5.83
CA GLN A 149 19.47 -20.81 4.73
C GLN A 149 20.79 -20.06 4.46
N LEU A 150 21.09 -18.97 5.19
CA LEU A 150 22.30 -18.13 5.03
C LEU A 150 23.62 -18.83 5.39
N GLN A 151 23.58 -20.09 5.84
CA GLN A 151 24.80 -20.90 5.95
C GLN A 151 25.16 -21.63 4.65
N GLU A 152 24.24 -21.77 3.68
CA GLU A 152 24.45 -22.67 2.53
C GLU A 152 24.19 -22.01 1.15
N ILE A 153 23.81 -20.74 1.10
CA ILE A 153 23.50 -20.02 -0.14
C ILE A 153 24.53 -18.91 -0.34
N VAL A 154 25.60 -19.22 -1.08
CA VAL A 154 26.64 -18.32 -1.62
C VAL A 154 27.78 -17.95 -0.65
N THR A 155 28.99 -18.31 -1.07
CA THR A 155 30.25 -18.33 -0.32
C THR A 155 30.85 -16.95 -0.03
N VAL A 156 30.47 -15.89 -0.76
CA VAL A 156 30.80 -14.47 -0.49
C VAL A 156 29.77 -13.62 -1.23
N PRO A 157 29.05 -12.68 -0.59
CA PRO A 157 28.17 -11.75 -1.31
C PRO A 157 28.97 -10.86 -2.24
N ASP A 158 28.48 -10.61 -3.45
CA ASP A 158 29.08 -9.61 -4.32
C ASP A 158 29.05 -8.24 -3.64
N ILE A 159 30.19 -7.57 -3.60
CA ILE A 159 30.31 -6.24 -2.97
C ILE A 159 30.32 -5.19 -4.06
N LEU A 160 29.26 -4.39 -4.11
CA LEU A 160 29.17 -3.25 -5.01
C LEU A 160 29.48 -1.95 -4.25
N PRO A 161 30.28 -1.04 -4.82
CA PRO A 161 30.43 0.31 -4.26
C PRO A 161 29.09 1.06 -4.23
N VAL A 162 28.36 1.04 -5.36
CA VAL A 162 27.05 1.67 -5.49
C VAL A 162 26.13 0.69 -6.23
N MET A 163 24.92 0.51 -5.72
CA MET A 163 23.85 -0.22 -6.41
C MET A 163 22.90 0.81 -6.99
N THR A 164 22.81 0.85 -8.32
CA THR A 164 21.91 1.78 -9.02
C THR A 164 20.54 1.15 -9.25
N TYR A 165 19.50 1.98 -9.39
CA TYR A 165 18.16 1.51 -9.76
C TYR A 165 18.21 0.70 -11.06
N GLU A 166 18.89 1.22 -12.10
CA GLU A 166 19.09 0.54 -13.38
C GLU A 166 19.73 -0.85 -13.20
N SER A 167 20.79 -0.95 -12.39
CA SER A 167 21.47 -2.23 -12.14
C SER A 167 20.61 -3.21 -11.36
N ALA A 168 19.76 -2.70 -10.46
CA ALA A 168 18.79 -3.49 -9.73
C ALA A 168 17.72 -4.07 -10.66
N ILE A 169 17.13 -3.24 -11.53
CA ILE A 169 16.10 -3.69 -12.47
C ILE A 169 16.66 -4.61 -13.54
N ARG A 170 17.87 -4.31 -14.07
CA ARG A 170 18.53 -5.11 -15.11
C ARG A 170 18.59 -6.59 -14.75
N TYR A 171 18.82 -6.92 -13.48
CA TYR A 171 18.80 -8.30 -12.98
C TYR A 171 17.52 -9.07 -13.35
N PHE A 172 16.35 -8.47 -13.10
CA PHE A 172 15.06 -9.12 -13.36
C PHE A 172 14.73 -9.23 -14.84
N VAL A 173 15.45 -8.52 -15.70
CA VAL A 173 15.27 -8.55 -17.16
C VAL A 173 16.25 -9.54 -17.79
N THR A 174 17.53 -9.44 -17.45
CA THR A 174 18.61 -10.19 -18.12
C THR A 174 18.89 -11.54 -17.49
N GLU A 175 18.62 -11.69 -16.19
CA GLU A 175 18.89 -12.92 -15.43
C GLU A 175 17.60 -13.58 -14.93
N ARG A 176 16.44 -13.28 -15.56
CA ARG A 176 15.16 -13.95 -15.26
C ARG A 176 15.26 -15.44 -15.61
N PRO A 177 15.03 -16.34 -14.65
CA PRO A 177 14.96 -17.78 -14.94
C PRO A 177 13.84 -18.11 -15.92
N GLU A 178 14.03 -19.15 -16.72
CA GLU A 178 12.99 -19.75 -17.59
C GLU A 178 11.99 -20.60 -16.77
N ASP A 179 11.47 -20.03 -15.68
CA ASP A 179 10.43 -20.64 -14.86
C ASP A 179 9.13 -19.85 -15.06
N THR A 180 8.14 -20.51 -15.67
CA THR A 180 6.85 -19.88 -16.03
C THR A 180 6.00 -19.49 -14.81
N THR A 181 6.36 -19.95 -13.61
CA THR A 181 5.67 -19.54 -12.38
C THR A 181 6.15 -18.19 -11.86
N ILE A 182 7.27 -17.68 -12.37
CA ILE A 182 7.78 -16.34 -12.07
C ILE A 182 6.94 -15.32 -12.78
N GLU A 183 6.37 -14.39 -12.02
CA GLU A 183 5.51 -13.32 -12.51
C GLU A 183 6.03 -11.95 -12.07
N LYS A 184 6.78 -11.89 -10.96
CA LYS A 184 7.25 -10.63 -10.35
C LYS A 184 8.67 -10.78 -9.81
N GLY A 185 9.33 -9.65 -9.60
CA GLY A 185 10.56 -9.52 -8.83
C GLY A 185 10.33 -8.80 -7.50
N ALA A 186 11.21 -9.04 -6.53
CA ALA A 186 11.26 -8.24 -5.31
C ALA A 186 12.69 -7.90 -4.93
N ILE A 187 12.90 -6.65 -4.51
CA ILE A 187 14.18 -6.14 -3.99
C ILE A 187 13.96 -5.83 -2.52
N LEU A 188 14.74 -6.46 -1.65
CA LEU A 188 14.73 -6.21 -0.22
C LEU A 188 16.03 -5.54 0.20
N ARG A 189 15.94 -4.67 1.21
CA ARG A 189 17.07 -3.96 1.79
C ARG A 189 17.13 -4.16 3.29
N GLN A 190 18.33 -4.42 3.78
CA GLN A 190 18.64 -4.43 5.22
C GLN A 190 19.96 -3.73 5.51
N PRO A 191 20.11 -3.11 6.70
CA PRO A 191 21.41 -2.67 7.18
C PRO A 191 22.39 -3.84 7.28
N HIS A 192 23.64 -3.63 6.86
CA HIS A 192 24.72 -4.60 7.00
C HIS A 192 25.98 -3.90 7.53
N SER A 193 26.86 -4.60 8.24
CA SER A 193 28.09 -4.01 8.82
C SER A 193 29.03 -3.36 7.79
N ARG A 194 28.86 -3.71 6.51
CA ARG A 194 29.64 -3.24 5.36
C ARG A 194 28.85 -2.34 4.38
N GLY A 195 27.65 -1.90 4.76
CA GLY A 195 26.76 -1.09 3.91
C GLY A 195 25.30 -1.52 4.03
N GLN A 196 24.68 -1.87 2.91
CA GLN A 196 23.32 -2.38 2.81
C GLN A 196 23.35 -3.78 2.17
N LEU A 197 22.70 -4.75 2.81
CA LEU A 197 22.39 -6.03 2.19
C LEU A 197 21.18 -5.85 1.29
N ILE A 198 21.35 -6.13 0.00
CA ILE A 198 20.29 -6.16 -1.00
C ILE A 198 20.03 -7.61 -1.38
N ILE A 199 18.77 -8.02 -1.29
CA ILE A 199 18.32 -9.34 -1.69
C ILE A 199 17.35 -9.16 -2.85
N GLN A 200 17.63 -9.80 -3.99
CA GLN A 200 16.74 -9.76 -5.14
C GLN A 200 16.19 -11.16 -5.37
N VAL A 201 14.87 -11.31 -5.44
CA VAL A 201 14.19 -12.60 -5.57
C VAL A 201 13.05 -12.55 -6.57
N PHE A 202 12.66 -13.72 -7.07
CA PHE A 202 11.52 -13.87 -7.98
C PHE A 202 10.30 -14.43 -7.24
N LEU A 203 9.13 -13.91 -7.60
CA LEU A 203 7.85 -14.24 -7.00
C LEU A 203 6.84 -14.70 -8.06
N ASN A 204 5.84 -15.48 -7.62
CA ASN A 204 4.69 -15.84 -8.43
C ASN A 204 3.53 -14.83 -8.27
N ASN A 205 2.39 -15.09 -8.93
CA ASN A 205 1.19 -14.24 -8.87
C ASN A 205 0.62 -14.06 -7.44
N ASP A 206 0.83 -15.03 -6.55
CA ASP A 206 0.42 -14.96 -5.15
C ASP A 206 1.44 -14.22 -4.26
N ASN A 207 2.45 -13.57 -4.86
CA ASN A 207 3.58 -12.95 -4.17
C ASN A 207 4.40 -13.94 -3.31
N LYS A 208 4.44 -15.23 -3.67
CA LYS A 208 5.25 -16.25 -2.98
C LYS A 208 6.58 -16.43 -3.69
N LEU A 209 7.63 -16.76 -2.93
CA LEU A 209 8.94 -17.12 -3.46
C LEU A 209 8.82 -18.28 -4.46
N VAL A 210 9.49 -18.14 -5.60
CA VAL A 210 9.69 -19.24 -6.54
C VAL A 210 10.99 -19.97 -6.21
N TYR A 211 10.93 -21.30 -6.13
CA TYR A 211 12.04 -22.14 -5.71
C TYR A 211 12.60 -22.94 -6.88
N ARG A 212 13.93 -23.09 -6.89
CA ARG A 212 14.68 -24.01 -7.73
C ARG A 212 14.42 -25.46 -7.31
N HIS A 213 14.85 -26.40 -8.15
CA HIS A 213 14.78 -27.84 -7.85
C HIS A 213 15.54 -28.25 -6.57
N ASP A 214 16.55 -27.49 -6.17
CA ASP A 214 17.32 -27.69 -4.92
C ASP A 214 16.63 -27.09 -3.67
N ARG A 215 15.39 -26.61 -3.80
CA ARG A 215 14.60 -25.93 -2.76
C ARG A 215 15.20 -24.62 -2.27
N LYS A 216 16.11 -24.01 -3.03
CA LYS A 216 16.57 -22.63 -2.78
C LYS A 216 15.73 -21.66 -3.62
N PRO A 217 15.39 -20.48 -3.10
CA PRO A 217 14.67 -19.49 -3.89
C PRO A 217 15.50 -18.99 -5.07
N TYR A 218 14.86 -18.67 -6.19
CA TYR A 218 15.53 -17.92 -7.25
C TYR A 218 15.83 -16.51 -6.75
N GLY A 219 17.10 -16.11 -6.84
CA GLY A 219 17.53 -14.79 -6.44
C GLY A 219 19.03 -14.68 -6.25
N ARG A 220 19.45 -13.54 -5.71
CA ARG A 220 20.83 -13.24 -5.33
C ARG A 220 20.90 -12.31 -4.13
N GLN A 221 22.09 -12.25 -3.53
CA GLN A 221 22.43 -11.34 -2.44
C GLN A 221 23.62 -10.48 -2.84
N ILE A 222 23.55 -9.19 -2.52
CA ILE A 222 24.58 -8.20 -2.81
C ILE A 222 24.79 -7.35 -1.56
N ILE A 223 26.05 -7.06 -1.22
CA ILE A 223 26.36 -6.00 -0.26
C ILE A 223 26.70 -4.75 -1.06
N SER A 224 25.86 -3.72 -0.98
CA SER A 224 26.18 -2.42 -1.56
C SER A 224 26.67 -1.47 -0.48
N LYS A 225 27.76 -0.71 -0.72
CA LYS A 225 28.17 0.32 0.25
C LYS A 225 27.18 1.49 0.24
N GLU A 226 26.71 1.87 -0.94
CA GLU A 226 25.77 2.98 -1.16
C GLU A 226 24.67 2.57 -2.15
N LEU A 227 23.55 3.30 -2.14
CA LEU A 227 22.48 3.21 -3.13
C LEU A 227 22.38 4.57 -3.82
N ASP A 228 22.04 4.59 -5.10
CA ASP A 228 21.75 5.86 -5.79
C ASP A 228 20.42 6.47 -5.32
N ASP A 229 20.22 7.74 -5.65
CA ASP A 229 19.05 8.50 -5.23
C ASP A 229 17.74 7.90 -5.78
N GLU A 230 17.76 7.40 -7.02
CA GLU A 230 16.60 6.78 -7.66
C GLU A 230 16.18 5.50 -6.93
N LEU A 231 17.13 4.63 -6.56
CA LEU A 231 16.80 3.42 -5.81
C LEU A 231 16.38 3.75 -4.37
N LEU A 232 16.98 4.76 -3.75
CA LEU A 232 16.56 5.25 -2.43
C LEU A 232 15.13 5.80 -2.46
N GLU A 233 14.78 6.58 -3.49
CA GLU A 233 13.44 7.10 -3.72
C GLU A 233 12.45 5.97 -4.00
N ALA A 234 12.83 4.97 -4.81
CA ALA A 234 12.00 3.80 -5.08
C ALA A 234 11.68 2.98 -3.81
N PHE A 235 12.61 2.96 -2.85
CA PHE A 235 12.32 2.36 -1.53
C PHE A 235 11.33 3.19 -0.71
N ASP A 236 11.24 4.51 -0.89
CA ASP A 236 10.29 5.41 -0.19
C ASP A 236 10.21 5.13 1.33
N GLY A 237 11.39 4.96 1.96
CA GLY A 237 11.50 4.64 3.40
C GLY A 237 11.02 3.24 3.81
N LYS A 238 10.71 2.37 2.84
CA LYS A 238 10.42 0.93 3.02
C LYS A 238 11.71 0.11 2.85
N ASN A 239 11.61 -1.17 3.17
CA ASN A 239 12.71 -2.14 3.03
C ASN A 239 12.47 -3.13 1.88
N ILE A 240 11.44 -2.91 1.06
CA ILE A 240 11.07 -3.80 -0.03
C ILE A 240 10.42 -3.03 -1.18
N ILE A 241 10.78 -3.40 -2.40
CA ILE A 241 10.21 -2.96 -3.67
C ILE A 241 9.70 -4.22 -4.39
N ILE A 242 8.50 -4.17 -4.97
CA ILE A 242 8.00 -5.19 -5.89
C ILE A 242 8.10 -4.63 -7.30
N VAL A 243 8.62 -5.45 -8.21
CA VAL A 243 8.81 -5.14 -9.63
C VAL A 243 7.90 -6.08 -10.40
N GLU A 244 7.02 -5.53 -11.24
CA GLU A 244 6.07 -6.27 -12.09
C GLU A 244 6.44 -6.09 -13.56
#